data_AF-A0A536H975-F1
#
_entry.id   AF-A0A536H975-F1
#
_cell.length_a   1.000
_cell.length_b   1.000
_cell.length_c   1.000
_cell.angle_alpha   90.00
_cell.angle_beta   90.00
_cell.angle_gamma   90.00
#
_symmetry.space_group_name_H-M   'P 1'
#
loop_
_entity.id
_entity.type
_entity.pdbx_description
1 polymer ?
#
loop_
_entity_poly.entity_id
_entity_poly.type
_entity_poly.pdbx_seq_one_letter_code
_entity_poly.pdbx_strand_id
1 'polypeptide(L)'
;MRNELLAWFAREGLLLHDIVTAADDPEHDEIKVTVKAPVIALSRAATDFRECPDPVLFGYPPSSLELMTLEDFHQFVYQWFERAVAAGMGRCFVCNKVLDMGTEKPWDALFVTNEWHCWLLAHFDCKRYLNRDLKGRNPFEVTARSPEFFDLRLT
;
A
#
# COMPACT_ATOMS: atom_id res chain seq x y z
N MET A 1 9.66 -7.03 -5.18
CA MET A 1 9.46 -7.35 -3.75
C MET A 1 10.24 -8.62 -3.34
N ARG A 2 10.80 -8.67 -2.11
CA ARG A 2 11.49 -9.85 -1.56
C ARG A 2 10.51 -10.96 -1.13
N ASN A 3 10.95 -12.22 -1.21
CA ASN A 3 10.12 -13.38 -0.87
C ASN A 3 9.73 -13.40 0.62
N GLU A 4 10.60 -12.92 1.50
CA GLU A 4 10.34 -12.90 2.94
C GLU A 4 9.23 -11.92 3.31
N LEU A 5 9.19 -10.75 2.66
CA LEU A 5 8.10 -9.78 2.83
C LEU A 5 6.79 -10.32 2.25
N LEU A 6 6.84 -11.03 1.12
CA LEU A 6 5.66 -11.67 0.53
C LEU A 6 5.11 -12.77 1.45
N ALA A 7 5.99 -13.59 2.03
CA ALA A 7 5.62 -14.62 3.00
C ALA A 7 5.03 -14.01 4.28
N TRP A 8 5.59 -12.88 4.74
CA TRP A 8 5.01 -12.11 5.84
C TRP A 8 3.60 -11.63 5.51
N PHE A 9 3.38 -11.02 4.34
CA PHE A 9 2.04 -10.62 3.91
C PHE A 9 1.06 -11.80 3.85
N ALA A 10 1.51 -12.98 3.42
CA ALA A 10 0.70 -14.18 3.42
C ALA A 10 0.28 -14.58 4.85
N ARG A 11 1.23 -14.57 5.79
CA ARG A 11 0.99 -14.90 7.20
C ARG A 11 0.01 -13.93 7.85
N GLU A 12 0.11 -12.65 7.55
CA GLU A 12 -0.78 -11.61 8.06
C GLU A 12 -2.13 -11.54 7.29
N GLY A 13 -2.37 -12.43 6.31
CA GLY A 13 -3.62 -12.48 5.55
C GLY A 13 -3.83 -11.32 4.58
N LEU A 14 -2.75 -10.64 4.18
CA LEU A 14 -2.79 -9.41 3.40
C LEU A 14 -2.68 -9.63 1.89
N LEU A 15 -2.47 -10.86 1.42
CA LEU A 15 -2.44 -11.14 -0.02
C LEU A 15 -3.84 -11.05 -0.64
N LEU A 16 -3.94 -10.30 -1.73
CA LEU A 16 -5.13 -10.24 -2.57
C LEU A 16 -5.12 -11.40 -3.55
N HIS A 17 -6.29 -11.97 -3.79
CA HIS A 17 -6.49 -13.07 -4.73
C HIS A 17 -7.59 -12.68 -5.72
N ASP A 18 -7.32 -12.82 -7.00
CA ASP A 18 -8.30 -12.70 -8.08
C ASP A 18 -8.45 -14.06 -8.74
N ILE A 19 -9.67 -14.59 -8.75
CA ILE A 19 -9.99 -15.92 -9.27
C ILE A 19 -10.85 -15.74 -10.51
N VAL A 20 -10.25 -16.01 -11.68
CA VAL A 20 -10.94 -15.99 -12.96
C VAL A 20 -11.16 -17.43 -13.41
N THR A 21 -12.41 -17.85 -13.49
CA THR A 21 -12.80 -19.13 -14.08
C THR A 21 -13.13 -18.92 -15.55
N ALA A 22 -12.45 -19.63 -16.45
CA ALA A 22 -12.79 -19.61 -17.87
C ALA A 22 -14.10 -20.37 -18.09
N ALA A 23 -15.16 -19.70 -18.56
CA ALA A 23 -16.50 -20.28 -18.70
C ALA A 23 -16.69 -21.12 -19.99
N ASP A 24 -15.61 -21.34 -20.75
CA ASP A 24 -15.71 -21.83 -22.13
C ASP A 24 -15.63 -23.37 -22.26
N ASP A 25 -15.26 -24.10 -21.20
CA ASP A 25 -15.25 -25.57 -21.20
C ASP A 25 -15.56 -26.17 -19.82
N PRO A 26 -16.81 -26.62 -19.55
CA PRO A 26 -17.19 -27.21 -18.26
C PRO A 26 -16.51 -28.56 -17.95
N GLU A 27 -15.79 -29.18 -18.90
CA GLU A 27 -14.95 -30.36 -18.63
C GLU A 27 -13.49 -30.01 -18.30
N HIS A 28 -13.04 -28.77 -18.59
CA HIS A 28 -11.68 -28.28 -18.36
C HIS A 28 -11.68 -26.85 -17.78
N ASP A 29 -12.40 -26.63 -16.68
CA ASP A 29 -12.40 -25.35 -15.96
C ASP A 29 -10.98 -25.01 -15.48
N GLU A 30 -10.25 -24.23 -16.28
CA GLU A 30 -8.96 -23.66 -15.87
C GLU A 30 -9.24 -22.50 -14.91
N ILE A 31 -8.87 -22.70 -13.65
CA ILE A 31 -8.95 -21.67 -12.62
C ILE A 31 -7.65 -20.88 -12.64
N LYS A 32 -7.70 -19.65 -13.14
CA LYS A 32 -6.56 -18.73 -13.05
C LYS A 32 -6.65 -17.94 -11.76
N VAL A 33 -5.75 -18.23 -10.81
CA VAL A 33 -5.60 -17.46 -9.57
C VAL A 33 -4.45 -16.48 -9.71
N THR A 34 -4.73 -15.19 -9.63
CA THR A 34 -3.71 -14.14 -9.57
C THR A 34 -3.56 -13.67 -8.13
N VAL A 35 -2.34 -13.72 -7.60
CA VAL A 35 -2.02 -13.25 -6.25
C VAL A 35 -1.29 -11.91 -6.33
N LYS A 36 -1.70 -10.94 -5.51
CA LYS A 36 -1.08 -9.62 -5.46
C LYS A 36 -0.77 -9.21 -4.01
N ALA A 37 0.45 -8.72 -3.80
CA ALA A 37 0.83 -8.12 -2.53
C ALA A 37 0.14 -6.77 -2.32
N PRO A 38 -0.06 -6.34 -1.07
CA PRO A 38 -0.46 -4.97 -0.75
C PRO A 38 0.42 -3.91 -1.41
N VAL A 39 -0.17 -2.74 -1.64
CA VAL A 39 0.51 -1.60 -2.28
C VAL A 39 0.40 -0.33 -1.44
N ILE A 40 1.23 0.65 -1.78
CA ILE A 40 1.20 2.00 -1.24
C ILE A 40 0.75 2.97 -2.34
N ALA A 41 -0.18 3.87 -2.04
CA ALA A 41 -0.63 4.92 -2.95
C ALA A 41 -0.10 6.29 -2.50
N LEU A 42 0.67 6.96 -3.36
CA LEU A 42 1.08 8.35 -3.16
C LEU A 42 0.02 9.34 -3.65
N SER A 43 -0.84 8.91 -4.58
CA SER A 43 -2.02 9.64 -5.03
C SER A 43 -3.07 8.70 -5.61
N ARG A 44 -4.17 9.26 -6.12
CA ARG A 44 -5.25 8.48 -6.75
C ARG A 44 -4.99 8.08 -8.21
N ALA A 45 -3.88 8.52 -8.79
CA ALA A 45 -3.53 8.19 -10.17
C ALA A 45 -3.04 6.74 -10.28
N ALA A 46 -3.52 6.00 -11.28
CA ALA A 46 -3.22 4.57 -11.46
C ALA A 46 -1.71 4.24 -11.57
N THR A 47 -0.89 5.24 -11.90
CA THR A 47 0.57 5.12 -12.05
C THR A 47 1.35 5.53 -10.81
N ASP A 48 0.67 5.95 -9.74
CA ASP A 48 1.29 6.53 -8.54
C ASP A 48 1.22 5.60 -7.32
N PHE A 49 1.30 4.30 -7.62
CA PHE A 49 1.36 3.23 -6.65
C PHE A 49 2.78 2.71 -6.54
N ARG A 50 3.16 2.26 -5.34
CA ARG A 50 4.43 1.62 -5.04
C ARG A 50 4.21 0.23 -4.47
N GLU A 51 5.13 -0.67 -4.75
CA GLU A 51 5.29 -1.87 -3.93
C GLU A 51 5.55 -1.42 -2.49
N CYS A 52 5.11 -2.22 -1.51
CA CYS A 52 5.43 -1.91 -0.13
C CYS A 52 6.95 -1.90 0.10
N PRO A 53 7.50 -0.88 0.77
CA PRO A 53 8.90 -0.83 1.14
C PRO A 53 9.22 -2.01 2.04
N ASP A 54 10.43 -2.56 1.87
CA ASP A 54 10.90 -3.67 2.68
C ASP A 54 11.66 -3.12 3.88
N PRO A 55 11.19 -3.31 5.13
CA PRO A 55 11.87 -2.82 6.32
C PRO A 55 13.37 -3.16 6.34
N VAL A 56 13.75 -4.35 5.89
CA VAL A 56 15.16 -4.79 5.91
C VAL A 56 16.01 -3.98 4.95
N LEU A 57 15.49 -3.62 3.77
CA LEU A 57 16.19 -2.74 2.83
C LEU A 57 16.34 -1.31 3.39
N PHE A 58 15.43 -0.89 4.26
CA PHE A 58 15.41 0.43 4.88
C PHE A 58 16.10 0.45 6.27
N GLY A 59 16.92 -0.56 6.57
CA GLY A 59 17.83 -0.57 7.72
C GLY A 59 17.34 -1.34 8.95
N TYR A 60 16.17 -1.98 8.88
CA TYR A 60 15.75 -2.89 9.95
C TYR A 60 16.59 -4.18 9.92
N PRO A 61 16.83 -4.82 11.08
CA PRO A 61 17.45 -6.13 11.13
C PRO A 61 16.74 -7.16 10.22
N PRO A 62 17.46 -8.10 9.58
CA PRO A 62 16.84 -9.12 8.74
C PRO A 62 15.78 -9.97 9.44
N SER A 63 15.94 -10.22 10.74
CA SER A 63 14.97 -10.94 11.59
C SER A 63 13.74 -10.12 11.97
N SER A 64 13.69 -8.83 11.62
CA SER A 64 12.58 -7.96 12.01
C SER A 64 11.26 -8.44 11.42
N LEU A 65 11.21 -8.87 10.16
CA LEU A 65 9.96 -9.34 9.54
C LEU A 65 9.34 -10.52 10.30
N GLU A 66 10.15 -11.42 10.85
CA GLU A 66 9.63 -12.58 11.58
C GLU A 66 8.85 -12.16 12.84
N LEU A 67 9.33 -11.11 13.52
CA LEU A 67 8.80 -10.60 14.79
C LEU A 67 7.88 -9.38 14.63
N MET A 68 7.85 -8.78 13.44
CA MET A 68 7.10 -7.56 13.15
C MET A 68 5.61 -7.85 13.11
N THR A 69 4.85 -7.16 13.96
CA THR A 69 3.40 -7.17 13.94
C THR A 69 2.87 -6.26 12.82
N LEU A 70 1.58 -6.39 12.47
CA LEU A 70 0.95 -5.47 11.54
C LEU A 70 1.03 -4.01 12.00
N GLU A 71 0.94 -3.75 13.31
CA GLU A 71 1.04 -2.40 13.87
C GLU A 71 2.45 -1.82 13.70
N ASP A 72 3.49 -2.62 13.91
CA ASP A 72 4.87 -2.21 13.64
C ASP A 72 5.06 -1.86 12.16
N PHE A 73 4.43 -2.62 11.27
CA PHE A 73 4.46 -2.37 9.84
C PHE A 73 3.69 -1.09 9.46
N HIS A 74 2.54 -0.82 10.10
CA HIS A 74 1.83 0.44 9.94
C HIS A 74 2.72 1.64 10.30
N GLN A 75 3.43 1.56 11.43
CA GLN A 75 4.34 2.59 11.88
C GLN A 75 5.51 2.80 10.90
N PHE A 76 6.07 1.70 10.37
CA PHE A 76 7.12 1.75 9.35
C PHE A 76 6.62 2.44 8.06
N VAL A 77 5.44 2.06 7.57
CA VAL A 77 4.83 2.67 6.38
C VAL A 77 4.52 4.16 6.63
N TYR A 78 4.05 4.50 7.83
CA TYR A 78 3.80 5.89 8.23
C TYR A 78 5.09 6.73 8.14
N GLN A 79 6.21 6.26 8.70
CA GLN A 79 7.50 6.94 8.61
C GLN A 79 7.97 7.10 7.16
N TRP A 80 7.77 6.07 6.33
CA TRP A 80 8.07 6.16 4.90
C TRP A 80 7.22 7.24 4.22
N PHE A 81 5.93 7.33 4.54
CA PHE A 81 5.05 8.38 4.04
C PHE A 81 5.47 9.78 4.47
N GLU A 82 5.89 9.98 5.72
CA GLU A 82 6.40 11.29 6.17
C GLU A 82 7.55 11.78 5.28
N ARG A 83 8.45 10.88 4.88
CA ARG A 83 9.53 11.20 3.95
C ARG A 83 9.02 11.47 2.54
N ALA A 84 8.06 10.70 2.05
CA ALA A 84 7.44 10.95 0.74
C ALA A 84 6.71 12.29 0.68
N VAL A 85 6.01 12.67 1.76
CA VAL A 85 5.34 13.97 1.89
C VAL A 85 6.36 15.10 1.97
N ALA A 86 7.41 14.94 2.78
CA ALA A 86 8.51 15.92 2.85
C ALA A 86 9.20 16.14 1.48
N ALA A 87 9.27 15.09 0.65
CA ALA A 87 9.79 15.15 -0.71
C ALA A 87 8.78 15.72 -1.74
N GLY A 88 7.59 16.13 -1.31
CA GLY A 88 6.54 16.71 -2.18
C GLY A 88 5.81 15.67 -3.05
N MET A 89 5.91 14.38 -2.72
CA MET A 89 5.34 13.28 -3.51
C MET A 89 3.95 12.89 -3.01
N GLY A 90 3.71 12.98 -1.70
CA GLY A 90 2.44 12.60 -1.09
C GLY A 90 1.30 13.54 -1.46
N ARG A 91 0.18 12.99 -1.94
CA ARG A 91 -1.05 13.73 -2.24
C ARG A 91 -2.22 13.08 -1.52
N CYS A 92 -3.20 13.89 -1.13
CA CYS A 92 -4.43 13.35 -0.59
C CYS A 92 -5.15 12.53 -1.67
N PHE A 93 -5.47 11.28 -1.37
CA PHE A 93 -6.12 10.36 -2.29
C PHE A 93 -7.49 10.87 -2.78
N VAL A 94 -8.21 11.63 -1.95
CA VAL A 94 -9.55 12.15 -2.29
C VAL A 94 -9.47 13.45 -3.11
N CYS A 95 -8.86 14.50 -2.57
CA CYS A 95 -8.85 15.82 -3.22
C CYS A 95 -7.65 16.05 -4.15
N ASN A 96 -6.69 15.13 -4.19
CA ASN A 96 -5.48 15.13 -5.02
C ASN A 96 -4.54 16.34 -4.83
N LYS A 97 -4.73 17.12 -3.77
CA LYS A 97 -3.81 18.19 -3.37
C LYS A 97 -2.55 17.60 -2.76
N VAL A 98 -1.42 18.24 -3.03
CA VAL A 98 -0.12 17.91 -2.41
C VAL A 98 -0.24 18.11 -0.90
N LEU A 99 0.29 17.16 -0.14
CA LEU A 99 0.37 17.21 1.30
C LEU A 99 1.68 17.86 1.73
N ASP A 100 1.68 18.44 2.91
CA ASP A 100 2.88 19.06 3.48
C ASP A 100 3.14 18.57 4.91
N MET A 101 4.38 18.80 5.35
CA MET A 101 4.86 18.51 6.71
C MET A 101 4.72 19.75 7.61
N GLY A 102 3.71 20.59 7.38
CA GLY A 102 3.42 21.76 8.20
C GLY A 102 3.18 21.40 9.68
N THR A 103 3.12 22.43 10.52
CA THR A 103 3.14 22.29 11.99
C THR A 103 2.05 21.37 12.55
N GLU A 104 0.88 21.34 11.90
CA GLU A 104 -0.26 20.52 12.33
C GLU A 104 -0.40 19.19 11.57
N LYS A 105 0.47 18.90 10.59
CA LYS A 105 0.40 17.72 9.69
C LYS A 105 -1.07 17.34 9.36
N PRO A 106 -1.75 18.07 8.46
CA PRO A 106 -3.21 17.98 8.30
C PRO A 106 -3.70 16.73 7.56
N TRP A 107 -2.97 15.62 7.64
CA TRP A 107 -3.19 14.38 6.91
C TRP A 107 -2.92 13.16 7.78
N ASP A 108 -3.43 12.03 7.32
CA ASP A 108 -3.22 10.73 7.94
C ASP A 108 -2.82 9.67 6.90
N ALA A 109 -2.13 8.64 7.38
CA ALA A 109 -1.91 7.41 6.62
C ALA A 109 -2.99 6.40 7.00
N LEU A 110 -3.65 5.85 6.01
CA LEU A 110 -4.76 4.92 6.20
C LEU A 110 -4.42 3.59 5.53
N PHE A 111 -4.74 2.50 6.22
CA PHE A 111 -4.74 1.18 5.61
C PHE A 111 -6.16 0.77 5.24
N VAL A 112 -6.41 0.61 3.94
CA VAL A 112 -7.69 0.17 3.39
C VAL A 112 -7.66 -1.35 3.27
N THR A 113 -8.39 -2.02 4.16
CA THR A 113 -8.46 -3.48 4.20
C THR A 113 -9.52 -4.04 3.25
N ASN A 114 -10.68 -3.40 3.14
CA ASN A 114 -11.75 -3.91 2.29
C ASN A 114 -11.38 -3.77 0.81
N GLU A 115 -11.36 -4.91 0.10
CA GLU A 115 -11.20 -5.04 -1.37
C GLU A 115 -9.87 -4.57 -1.95
N TRP A 116 -9.03 -3.82 -1.22
CA TRP A 116 -7.87 -3.14 -1.79
C TRP A 116 -6.52 -3.46 -1.16
N HIS A 117 -6.46 -3.82 0.13
CA HIS A 117 -5.21 -3.98 0.90
C HIS A 117 -4.15 -2.94 0.53
N CYS A 118 -4.47 -1.66 0.75
CA CYS A 118 -3.65 -0.53 0.28
C CYS A 118 -3.42 0.49 1.39
N TRP A 119 -2.16 0.91 1.56
CA TRP A 119 -1.84 2.09 2.36
C TRP A 119 -1.95 3.34 1.49
N LEU A 120 -2.57 4.41 2.02
CA LEU A 120 -2.74 5.67 1.29
C LEU A 120 -2.74 6.88 2.22
N LEU A 121 -2.63 8.06 1.63
CA LEU A 121 -2.66 9.34 2.35
C LEU A 121 -3.98 10.08 2.14
N ALA A 122 -4.53 10.68 3.19
CA ALA A 122 -5.69 11.56 3.08
C ALA A 122 -5.66 12.70 4.10
N HIS A 123 -6.14 13.89 3.72
CA HIS A 123 -6.45 14.93 4.70
C HIS A 123 -7.48 14.43 5.71
N PHE A 124 -7.42 14.91 6.97
CA PHE A 124 -8.39 14.54 8.00
C PHE A 124 -9.85 14.75 7.56
N ASP A 125 -10.16 15.90 6.98
CA ASP A 125 -11.52 16.22 6.50
C ASP A 125 -11.94 15.44 5.27
N CYS A 126 -10.97 14.89 4.52
CA CYS A 126 -11.24 14.15 3.30
C CYS A 126 -11.60 12.68 3.57
N LYS A 127 -11.22 12.12 4.72
CA LYS A 127 -11.42 10.70 5.06
C LYS A 127 -12.85 10.22 4.89
N ARG A 128 -13.83 11.06 5.25
CA ARG A 128 -15.27 10.75 5.13
C ARG A 128 -15.74 10.46 3.70
N TYR A 129 -14.97 10.86 2.69
CA TYR A 129 -15.27 10.62 1.28
C TYR A 129 -14.51 9.44 0.68
N LEU A 130 -13.61 8.80 1.43
CA LEU A 130 -12.70 7.78 0.90
C LEU A 130 -13.46 6.59 0.30
N ASN A 131 -14.49 6.09 0.98
CA ASN A 131 -15.32 4.98 0.49
C ASN A 131 -15.96 5.28 -0.88
N ARG A 132 -16.34 6.54 -1.13
CA ARG A 132 -16.89 6.96 -2.43
C ARG A 132 -15.81 6.92 -3.51
N ASP A 133 -14.61 7.40 -3.20
CA ASP A 133 -13.49 7.48 -4.16
C ASP A 133 -12.81 6.12 -4.42
N LEU A 134 -12.93 5.16 -3.49
CA LEU A 134 -12.48 3.78 -3.65
C LEU A 134 -13.48 2.91 -4.43
N LYS A 135 -14.77 3.23 -4.37
CA LYS A 135 -15.83 2.44 -5.00
C LYS A 135 -15.56 2.25 -6.50
N GLY A 136 -15.55 0.99 -6.93
CA GLY A 136 -15.36 0.61 -8.33
C GLY A 136 -13.91 0.65 -8.82
N ARG A 137 -12.93 0.85 -7.94
CA ARG A 137 -11.52 0.67 -8.28
C ARG A 137 -11.09 -0.76 -8.03
N ASN A 138 -10.40 -1.36 -8.99
CA ASN A 138 -9.85 -2.69 -8.85
C ASN A 138 -8.35 -2.62 -8.48
N PRO A 139 -7.91 -3.27 -7.38
CA PRO A 139 -6.50 -3.24 -7.00
C PRO A 139 -5.62 -3.96 -8.03
N PHE A 140 -6.16 -4.85 -8.87
CA PHE A 140 -5.40 -5.54 -9.93
C PHE A 140 -5.12 -4.64 -11.16
N GLU A 141 -5.85 -3.53 -11.32
CA GLU A 141 -5.65 -2.60 -12.45
C GLU A 141 -4.51 -1.59 -12.22
N VAL A 142 -4.00 -1.46 -10.99
CA VAL A 142 -2.90 -0.53 -10.70
C VAL A 142 -1.53 -1.18 -10.95
N THR A 143 -0.63 -0.42 -11.57
CA THR A 143 0.76 -0.85 -11.74
C THR A 143 1.62 -0.23 -10.64
N ALA A 144 2.16 -1.08 -9.77
CA ALA A 144 3.05 -0.66 -8.69
C ALA A 144 4.49 -0.51 -9.21
N ARG A 145 5.15 0.59 -8.83
CA ARG A 145 6.59 0.81 -9.08
C ARG A 145 7.39 0.46 -7.83
N SER A 146 8.71 0.30 -7.96
CA SER A 146 9.58 0.17 -6.78
C SER A 146 9.47 1.41 -5.88
N PRO A 147 9.45 1.26 -4.55
CA PRO A 147 9.36 2.38 -3.63
C PRO A 147 10.64 3.22 -3.66
N GLU A 148 10.48 4.51 -3.43
CA GLU A 148 11.58 5.45 -3.25
C GLU A 148 12.39 5.08 -1.99
N PHE A 149 13.72 5.18 -2.11
CA PHE A 149 14.61 4.94 -1.01
C PHE A 149 14.77 6.22 -0.18
N PHE A 150 14.26 6.18 1.06
CA PHE A 150 14.40 7.23 2.04
C PHE A 150 15.24 6.72 3.20
N ASP A 151 16.19 7.53 3.68
CA ASP A 151 16.92 7.17 4.90
C ASP A 151 16.03 7.39 6.12
N LEU A 152 15.48 6.30 6.66
CA LEU A 152 14.59 6.33 7.81
C LEU A 152 15.35 6.46 9.14
N ARG A 153 16.69 6.41 9.14
CA ARG A 153 17.52 6.54 10.36
C ARG A 153 17.62 7.99 10.88
N LEU A 154 17.14 8.96 10.11
CA LEU A 154 17.25 10.40 10.39
C LEU A 154 15.98 10.99 11.02
N THR A 155 15.11 10.18 11.64
CA THR A 155 13.93 10.66 12.39
C THR A 155 14.31 11.07 13.79
#